data_AF-A0AAW9FB48-F1
#
_entry.id   AF-A0AAW9FB48-F1
#
_cell.length_a   1.000
_cell.length_b   1.000
_cell.length_c   1.000
_cell.angle_alpha   90.00
_cell.angle_beta   90.00
_cell.angle_gamma   90.00
#
_symmetry.space_group_name_H-M   'P 1'
#
loop_
_entity.id
_entity.type
_entity.pdbx_description
1 polymer ?
#
loop_
_entity_poly.entity_id
_entity_poly.type
_entity_poly.pdbx_seq_one_letter_code
_entity_poly.pdbx_strand_id
1 'polypeptide(L)'
;MVLLILSLLFFLGTHSLRIVAPDFRNRMIARMGEGPWKGVYSLVSVIAIAFVAYAFDQARQVTGILYSPPIWTSHIALTLMLIAMICLVASLVPAGHIAAKTKHPLILAVKIWALAHLLANGETSSVLLFVSVLAWGVVMRISLKRRQRAGEVVTRPFVSARYDIVAVVLGIVLWAAFIWKLHEWLIGVQPLAM
;
A
#
# COMPACT_ATOMS: atom_id res chain seq x y z
N MET A 1 -4.92 -13.07 16.49
CA MET A 1 -3.50 -12.80 16.15
C MET A 1 -2.93 -13.75 15.10
N VAL A 2 -2.99 -15.07 15.29
CA VAL A 2 -2.43 -16.05 14.33
C VAL A 2 -2.96 -15.86 12.90
N LEU A 3 -4.28 -15.69 12.73
CA LEU A 3 -4.89 -15.42 11.42
C LEU A 3 -4.31 -14.17 10.74
N LEU A 4 -4.08 -13.10 11.51
CA LEU A 4 -3.49 -11.86 10.97
C LEU A 4 -2.08 -12.13 10.46
N ILE A 5 -1.23 -12.83 11.23
CA ILE A 5 0.11 -13.21 10.81
C ILE A 5 0.07 -14.05 9.52
N LEU A 6 -0.79 -15.07 9.45
CA LEU A 6 -0.93 -15.92 8.26
C LEU A 6 -1.39 -15.10 7.04
N SER A 7 -2.37 -14.22 7.22
CA SER A 7 -2.86 -13.35 6.14
C SER A 7 -1.78 -12.38 5.63
N LEU A 8 -0.95 -11.84 6.53
CA LEU A 8 0.16 -10.96 6.18
C LEU A 8 1.26 -11.74 5.44
N LEU A 9 1.62 -12.93 5.90
CA LEU A 9 2.58 -13.79 5.19
C LEU A 9 2.08 -14.15 3.80
N PHE A 10 0.79 -14.47 3.66
CA PHE A 10 0.17 -14.77 2.37
C PHE A 10 0.15 -13.54 1.44
N PHE A 11 -0.33 -12.40 1.93
CA PHE A 11 -0.40 -11.16 1.17
C PHE A 11 0.99 -10.67 0.76
N LEU A 12 1.91 -10.51 1.70
CA LEU A 12 3.25 -10.02 1.41
C LEU A 12 4.06 -11.02 0.59
N GLY A 13 3.89 -12.32 0.83
CA GLY A 13 4.53 -13.39 0.06
C GLY A 13 4.11 -13.40 -1.41
N THR A 14 2.81 -13.39 -1.68
CA THR A 14 2.27 -13.33 -3.06
C THR A 14 2.69 -12.06 -3.79
N HIS A 15 2.74 -10.92 -3.09
CA HIS A 15 3.22 -9.65 -3.66
C HIS A 15 4.75 -9.56 -3.80
N SER A 16 5.47 -10.53 -3.23
CA SER A 16 6.93 -10.64 -3.35
C SER A 16 7.38 -11.67 -4.39
N LEU A 17 6.48 -12.30 -5.15
CA LEU A 17 6.82 -13.35 -6.15
C LEU A 17 7.95 -12.96 -7.10
N ARG A 18 8.00 -11.69 -7.54
CA ARG A 18 9.06 -11.21 -8.43
C ARG A 18 10.44 -11.12 -7.75
N ILE A 19 10.47 -11.07 -6.43
CA ILE A 19 11.69 -11.06 -5.61
C ILE A 19 12.09 -12.48 -5.23
N VAL A 20 11.14 -13.28 -4.74
CA VAL A 20 11.43 -14.58 -4.12
C VAL A 20 11.40 -15.74 -5.11
N ALA A 21 10.61 -15.66 -6.17
CA ALA A 21 10.44 -16.74 -7.15
C ALA A 21 10.29 -16.20 -8.59
N PRO A 22 11.26 -15.42 -9.11
CA PRO A 22 11.17 -14.82 -10.44
C PRO A 22 11.00 -15.87 -11.55
N ASP A 23 11.69 -17.01 -11.46
CA ASP A 23 11.61 -18.07 -12.47
C ASP A 23 10.26 -18.79 -12.45
N PHE A 24 9.67 -18.98 -11.27
CA PHE A 24 8.32 -19.54 -11.18
C PHE A 24 7.32 -18.64 -11.91
N ARG A 25 7.36 -17.33 -11.62
CA ARG A 25 6.52 -16.35 -12.31
C ARG A 25 6.74 -16.40 -13.82
N ASN A 26 7.99 -16.38 -14.27
CA ASN A 26 8.31 -16.38 -15.70
C ASN A 26 7.86 -17.67 -16.40
N ARG A 27 8.02 -18.83 -15.75
CA ARG A 27 7.50 -20.11 -16.26
C ARG A 27 5.98 -20.11 -16.36
N MET A 28 5.28 -19.55 -15.38
CA MET A 28 3.81 -19.48 -15.44
C MET A 28 3.35 -18.58 -16.58
N ILE A 29 3.95 -17.40 -16.72
CA ILE A 29 3.67 -16.49 -17.85
C ILE A 29 3.95 -17.16 -19.19
N ALA A 30 5.06 -17.90 -19.31
CA ALA A 30 5.38 -18.64 -20.54
C ALA A 30 4.37 -19.76 -20.85
N ARG A 31 3.77 -20.39 -19.84
CA ARG A 31 2.80 -21.49 -20.00
C ARG A 31 1.40 -21.03 -20.34
N MET A 32 0.89 -19.98 -19.69
CA MET A 32 -0.52 -19.56 -19.81
C MET A 32 -0.70 -18.18 -20.46
N GLY A 33 0.39 -17.47 -20.76
CA GLY A 33 0.35 -16.10 -21.27
C GLY A 33 0.25 -15.03 -20.17
N GLU A 34 0.63 -13.80 -20.52
CA GLU A 34 0.67 -12.68 -19.58
C GLU A 34 -0.72 -12.26 -19.08
N GLY A 35 -1.73 -12.25 -19.95
CA GLY A 35 -3.10 -11.87 -19.62
C GLY A 35 -3.72 -12.79 -18.56
N PRO A 36 -3.82 -14.11 -18.83
CA PRO A 36 -4.34 -15.07 -17.86
C PRO A 36 -3.56 -15.08 -16.54
N TRP A 37 -2.22 -14.99 -16.59
CA TRP A 37 -1.40 -14.85 -15.38
C TRP A 37 -1.76 -13.61 -14.56
N LYS A 38 -1.95 -12.45 -15.20
CA LYS A 38 -2.40 -11.23 -14.52
C LYS A 38 -3.80 -11.39 -13.93
N GLY A 39 -4.70 -12.08 -14.60
CA GLY A 39 -6.04 -12.40 -14.09
C GLY A 39 -5.98 -13.23 -12.80
N VAL A 40 -5.25 -14.35 -12.84
CA VAL A 40 -5.04 -15.21 -11.66
C VAL A 40 -4.36 -14.45 -10.53
N TYR A 41 -3.28 -13.71 -10.84
CA TYR A 41 -2.58 -12.90 -9.86
C TYR A 41 -3.50 -11.86 -9.21
N SER A 42 -4.34 -11.19 -10.00
CA SER A 42 -5.30 -10.19 -9.49
C SER A 42 -6.34 -10.83 -8.57
N LEU A 43 -6.89 -12.00 -8.95
CA LEU A 43 -7.82 -12.73 -8.10
C LEU A 43 -7.17 -13.12 -6.76
N VAL A 44 -5.95 -13.67 -6.80
CA VAL A 44 -5.18 -14.01 -5.59
C VAL A 44 -4.92 -12.76 -4.75
N SER A 45 -4.58 -11.62 -5.36
CA SER A 45 -4.39 -10.35 -4.64
C SER A 45 -5.67 -9.87 -3.97
N VAL A 46 -6.84 -9.96 -4.63
CA VAL A 46 -8.13 -9.60 -4.02
C VAL A 46 -8.45 -10.50 -2.84
N ILE A 47 -8.28 -11.81 -2.99
CA ILE A 47 -8.46 -12.78 -1.89
C ILE A 47 -7.51 -12.47 -0.73
N ALA A 48 -6.25 -12.17 -1.02
CA ALA A 48 -5.26 -11.86 -0.01
C ALA A 48 -5.61 -10.57 0.77
N ILE A 49 -6.08 -9.52 0.09
CA ILE A 49 -6.51 -8.27 0.74
C ILE A 49 -7.76 -8.51 1.59
N ALA A 50 -8.76 -9.23 1.06
CA ALA A 50 -9.96 -9.57 1.82
C ALA A 50 -9.62 -10.41 3.06
N PHE A 51 -8.67 -11.34 2.94
CA PHE A 51 -8.22 -12.14 4.07
C PHE A 51 -7.51 -11.29 5.14
N VAL A 52 -6.65 -10.34 4.74
CA VAL A 52 -6.04 -9.39 5.68
C VAL A 52 -7.10 -8.55 6.39
N ALA A 53 -8.09 -8.02 5.66
CA ALA A 53 -9.17 -7.22 6.25
C ALA A 53 -9.98 -8.02 7.29
N TYR A 54 -10.41 -9.23 6.93
CA TYR A 54 -11.12 -10.12 7.85
C TYR A 54 -10.26 -10.49 9.08
N ALA A 55 -9.02 -10.91 8.86
CA ALA A 55 -8.13 -11.32 9.94
C ALA A 55 -7.74 -10.16 10.87
N PHE A 56 -7.64 -8.95 10.34
CA PHE A 56 -7.42 -7.73 11.12
C PHE A 56 -8.64 -7.41 11.99
N ASP A 57 -9.85 -7.45 11.43
CA ASP A 57 -11.09 -7.22 12.20
C ASP A 57 -11.23 -8.20 13.37
N GLN A 58 -10.96 -9.47 13.14
CA GLN A 58 -10.95 -10.49 14.19
C GLN A 58 -9.82 -10.25 15.22
N ALA A 59 -8.65 -9.78 14.78
CA ALA A 59 -7.53 -9.54 15.69
C ALA A 59 -7.73 -8.30 16.56
N ARG A 60 -8.28 -7.19 16.03
CA ARG A 60 -8.45 -5.94 16.81
C ARG A 60 -9.42 -6.09 17.97
N GLN A 61 -10.36 -7.03 17.91
CA GLN A 61 -11.33 -7.29 18.99
C GLN A 61 -10.69 -7.94 20.23
N VAL A 62 -9.56 -8.64 20.06
CA VAL A 62 -8.92 -9.45 21.13
C VAL A 62 -7.51 -9.00 21.46
N THR A 63 -7.02 -7.91 20.84
CA THR A 63 -5.66 -7.42 21.04
C THR A 63 -5.66 -6.12 21.82
N GLY A 64 -4.73 -6.00 22.77
CA GLY A 64 -4.59 -4.80 23.58
C GLY A 64 -3.82 -3.68 22.90
N ILE A 65 -3.72 -2.58 23.62
CA ILE A 65 -2.98 -1.37 23.23
C ILE A 65 -1.49 -1.55 23.58
N LEU A 66 -0.61 -1.34 22.61
CA LEU A 66 0.85 -1.35 22.78
C LEU A 66 1.39 0.02 23.20
N TYR A 67 0.84 1.10 22.64
CA TYR A 67 1.10 2.47 23.05
C TYR A 67 -0.11 3.36 22.79
N SER A 68 -0.20 4.49 23.48
CA SER A 68 -1.23 5.50 23.23
C SER A 68 -0.61 6.70 22.53
N PRO A 69 -0.87 6.92 21.23
CA PRO A 69 -0.29 8.04 20.51
C PRO A 69 -0.85 9.37 21.05
N PRO A 70 -0.01 10.41 21.21
CA PRO A 70 -0.49 11.75 21.56
C PRO A 70 -1.50 12.27 20.51
N ILE A 71 -2.56 12.93 20.94
CA ILE A 71 -3.68 13.36 20.06
C ILE A 71 -3.18 14.13 18.82
N TRP A 72 -2.17 14.99 18.97
CA TRP A 72 -1.64 15.81 17.87
C TRP A 72 -1.03 15.01 16.72
N THR A 73 -0.62 13.75 16.94
CA THR A 73 -0.06 12.91 15.86
C THR A 73 -1.12 12.54 14.83
N SER A 74 -2.41 12.59 15.18
CA SER A 74 -3.52 12.41 14.24
C SER A 74 -3.50 13.46 13.12
N HIS A 75 -3.18 14.72 13.42
CA HIS A 75 -3.08 15.79 12.41
C HIS A 75 -1.93 15.54 11.43
N ILE A 76 -0.82 14.98 11.92
CA ILE A 76 0.30 14.56 11.07
C ILE A 76 -0.13 13.39 10.19
N ALA A 77 -0.79 12.38 10.76
CA ALA A 77 -1.28 11.24 10.02
C ALA A 77 -2.25 11.66 8.90
N LEU A 78 -3.20 12.56 9.18
CA LEU A 78 -4.12 13.11 8.17
C LEU A 78 -3.38 13.80 7.02
N THR A 79 -2.35 14.60 7.35
CA THR A 79 -1.54 15.31 6.35
C THR A 79 -0.69 14.34 5.51
N LEU A 80 -0.06 13.36 6.15
CA LEU A 80 0.68 12.30 5.44
C LEU A 80 -0.23 11.48 4.55
N MET A 81 -1.46 11.21 4.99
CA MET A 81 -2.46 10.49 4.20
C MET A 81 -2.86 11.26 2.94
N LEU A 82 -2.93 12.59 2.97
CA LEU A 82 -3.13 13.39 1.76
C LEU A 82 -1.99 13.15 0.75
N ILE A 83 -0.74 13.21 1.21
CA ILE A 83 0.43 12.95 0.37
C ILE A 83 0.41 11.52 -0.18
N ALA A 84 0.03 10.55 0.65
CA ALA A 84 -0.11 9.15 0.25
C ALA A 84 -1.15 8.97 -0.86
N MET A 85 -2.31 9.63 -0.76
CA MET A 85 -3.38 9.54 -1.77
C MET A 85 -2.98 10.20 -3.09
N ILE A 86 -2.29 11.34 -3.06
CA ILE A 86 -1.73 11.96 -4.27
C ILE A 86 -0.71 11.03 -4.94
N CYS A 87 0.17 10.41 -4.15
CA CYS A 87 1.13 9.43 -4.68
C CYS A 87 0.42 8.18 -5.23
N LEU A 88 -0.65 7.71 -4.59
CA LEU A 88 -1.45 6.59 -5.07
C LEU A 88 -2.03 6.90 -6.45
N VAL A 89 -2.70 8.03 -6.62
CA VAL A 89 -3.26 8.43 -7.92
C VAL A 89 -2.14 8.62 -8.96
N ALA A 90 -1.03 9.28 -8.61
CA ALA A 90 0.12 9.44 -9.50
C ALA A 90 0.69 8.10 -10.01
N SER A 91 0.44 7.00 -9.30
CA SER A 91 0.83 5.66 -9.74
C SER A 91 -0.11 5.04 -10.78
N LEU A 92 -1.37 5.49 -10.81
CA LEU A 92 -2.45 4.95 -11.65
C LEU A 92 -2.62 5.73 -12.96
N VAL A 93 -2.29 7.02 -12.96
CA VAL A 93 -2.34 7.87 -14.17
C VAL A 93 -1.00 7.87 -14.92
N PRO A 94 -0.94 8.30 -16.19
CA PRO A 94 0.33 8.52 -16.89
C PRO A 94 1.26 9.48 -16.14
N ALA A 95 2.57 9.38 -16.37
CA ALA A 95 3.53 10.02 -15.49
C ALA A 95 3.63 11.54 -15.71
N GLY A 96 3.29 12.32 -14.68
CA GLY A 96 3.74 13.70 -14.50
C GLY A 96 5.08 13.78 -13.75
N HIS A 97 5.44 14.97 -13.27
CA HIS A 97 6.65 15.20 -12.47
C HIS A 97 6.65 14.41 -11.15
N ILE A 98 5.52 14.27 -10.46
CA ILE A 98 5.41 13.50 -9.21
C ILE A 98 5.83 12.05 -9.46
N ALA A 99 5.22 11.39 -10.45
CA ALA A 99 5.54 10.01 -10.79
C ALA A 99 6.98 9.85 -11.28
N ALA A 100 7.45 10.77 -12.13
CA ALA A 100 8.82 10.75 -12.67
C ALA A 100 9.88 10.94 -11.58
N LYS A 101 9.71 11.92 -10.67
CA LYS A 101 10.65 12.21 -9.58
C LYS A 101 10.66 11.11 -8.52
N THR A 102 9.47 10.63 -8.13
CA THR A 102 9.36 9.59 -7.09
C THR A 102 9.77 8.20 -7.59
N LYS A 103 9.71 7.98 -8.91
CA LYS A 103 10.03 6.74 -9.67
C LYS A 103 9.06 5.58 -9.38
N HIS A 104 8.66 5.40 -8.13
CA HIS A 104 7.75 4.37 -7.64
C HIS A 104 6.70 4.98 -6.70
N PRO A 105 5.79 5.81 -7.25
CA PRO A 105 4.80 6.52 -6.44
C PRO A 105 3.90 5.59 -5.63
N LEU A 106 3.57 4.39 -6.13
CA LEU A 106 2.77 3.40 -5.38
C LEU A 106 3.48 2.90 -4.11
N ILE A 107 4.75 2.49 -4.21
CA ILE A 107 5.52 2.02 -3.05
C ILE A 107 5.75 3.17 -2.07
N LEU A 108 5.92 4.40 -2.57
CA LEU A 108 5.99 5.58 -1.72
C LEU A 108 4.67 5.80 -0.96
N ALA A 109 3.53 5.73 -1.65
CA ALA A 109 2.20 5.85 -1.04
C ALA A 109 1.99 4.82 0.08
N VAL A 110 2.29 3.55 -0.19
CA VAL A 110 2.15 2.45 0.80
C VAL A 110 3.02 2.69 2.05
N LYS A 111 4.26 3.16 1.87
CA LYS A 111 5.14 3.47 3.01
C LYS A 111 4.64 4.65 3.83
N ILE A 112 4.19 5.72 3.17
CA ILE A 112 3.63 6.90 3.87
C ILE A 112 2.36 6.50 4.61
N TRP A 113 1.48 5.73 3.96
CA TRP A 113 0.27 5.16 4.56
C TRP A 113 0.60 4.37 5.83
N ALA A 114 1.51 3.40 5.75
CA ALA A 114 1.86 2.58 6.90
C ALA A 114 2.48 3.40 8.05
N LEU A 115 3.35 4.36 7.72
CA LEU A 115 3.93 5.26 8.71
C LEU A 115 2.85 6.14 9.38
N ALA A 116 1.97 6.75 8.60
CA ALA A 116 0.89 7.60 9.10
C ALA A 116 0.01 6.84 10.09
N HIS A 117 -0.31 5.57 9.77
CA HIS A 117 -1.13 4.75 10.67
C HIS A 117 -0.38 4.36 11.94
N LEU A 118 0.92 4.07 11.90
CA LEU A 118 1.71 3.85 13.12
C LEU A 118 1.72 5.09 14.02
N LEU A 119 1.78 6.29 13.45
CA LEU A 119 1.75 7.52 14.24
C LEU A 119 0.41 7.74 14.96
N ALA A 120 -0.69 7.21 14.43
CA ALA A 120 -2.05 7.45 14.93
C ALA A 120 -2.70 6.24 15.63
N ASN A 121 -2.18 5.02 15.46
CA ASN A 121 -2.79 3.78 15.96
C ASN A 121 -1.77 2.99 16.77
N GLY A 122 -2.13 2.64 17.99
CA GLY A 122 -1.25 1.94 18.93
C GLY A 122 -1.74 0.57 19.36
N GLU A 123 -2.85 0.07 18.81
CA GLU A 123 -3.30 -1.31 19.04
C GLU A 123 -2.29 -2.30 18.48
N THR A 124 -2.09 -3.42 19.17
CA THR A 124 -1.05 -4.40 18.79
C THR A 124 -1.29 -4.96 17.38
N SER A 125 -2.54 -5.21 17.01
CA SER A 125 -2.93 -5.66 15.66
C SER A 125 -2.64 -4.60 14.59
N SER A 126 -2.94 -3.33 14.87
CA SER A 126 -2.60 -2.17 14.02
C SER A 126 -1.10 -2.10 13.80
N VAL A 127 -0.33 -2.09 14.90
CA VAL A 127 1.14 -2.01 14.84
C VAL A 127 1.72 -3.16 14.01
N LEU A 128 1.26 -4.39 14.21
CA LEU A 128 1.74 -5.55 13.46
C LEU A 128 1.47 -5.41 11.95
N LEU A 129 0.26 -5.01 11.55
CA LEU A 129 -0.10 -4.78 10.17
C LEU A 129 0.81 -3.72 9.53
N PHE A 130 0.88 -2.52 10.15
CA PHE A 130 1.55 -1.39 9.54
C PHE A 130 3.08 -1.52 9.57
N VAL A 131 3.69 -2.08 10.62
CA VAL A 131 5.13 -2.35 10.64
C VAL A 131 5.49 -3.37 9.56
N SER A 132 4.71 -4.44 9.41
CA SER A 132 4.97 -5.49 8.41
C SER A 132 4.91 -4.93 7.00
N VAL A 133 3.89 -4.13 6.68
CA VAL A 133 3.75 -3.49 5.37
C VAL A 133 4.81 -2.43 5.14
N LEU A 134 5.20 -1.65 6.17
CA LEU A 134 6.27 -0.65 6.06
C LEU A 134 7.62 -1.31 5.78
N ALA A 135 7.96 -2.36 6.53
CA ALA A 135 9.19 -3.13 6.33
C ALA A 135 9.22 -3.76 4.94
N TRP A 136 8.12 -4.37 4.51
CA TRP A 136 7.97 -4.88 3.14
C TRP A 136 8.13 -3.78 2.09
N GLY A 137 7.53 -2.61 2.28
CA GLY A 137 7.67 -1.46 1.37
C GLY A 137 9.12 -0.98 1.23
N VAL A 138 9.92 -1.08 2.30
CA VAL A 138 11.37 -0.81 2.26
C VAL A 138 12.09 -1.87 1.41
N VAL A 139 11.82 -3.16 1.65
CA VAL A 139 12.41 -4.28 0.87
C VAL A 139 12.07 -4.13 -0.61
N MET A 140 10.81 -3.84 -0.95
CA MET A 140 10.36 -3.59 -2.32
C MET A 140 11.10 -2.42 -2.96
N ARG A 141 11.28 -1.31 -2.22
CA ARG A 141 12.01 -0.14 -2.75
C ARG A 141 13.48 -0.45 -3.01
N ILE A 142 14.14 -1.23 -2.14
CA ILE A 142 15.53 -1.68 -2.33
C ILE A 142 15.62 -2.57 -3.57
N SER A 143 14.73 -3.57 -3.69
CA SER A 143 14.68 -4.47 -4.84
C SER A 143 14.49 -3.71 -6.15
N LEU A 144 13.52 -2.79 -6.21
CA LEU A 144 13.29 -1.97 -7.41
C LEU A 144 14.52 -1.14 -7.80
N LYS A 145 15.20 -0.52 -6.82
CA LYS A 145 16.43 0.25 -7.07
C LYS A 145 17.56 -0.63 -7.60
N ARG A 146 17.73 -1.86 -7.08
CA ARG A 146 18.73 -2.81 -7.57
C ARG A 146 18.45 -3.23 -9.01
N ARG A 147 17.20 -3.59 -9.30
CA ARG A 147 16.77 -4.04 -10.62
C ARG A 147 16.82 -2.93 -11.68
N GLN A 148 16.57 -1.67 -11.29
CA GLN A 148 16.81 -0.51 -12.13
C GLN A 148 18.29 -0.35 -12.49
N ARG A 149 19.20 -0.50 -11.52
CA ARG A 149 20.66 -0.44 -11.78
C ARG A 149 21.13 -1.57 -12.68
N ALA A 150 20.49 -2.74 -12.60
CA ALA A 150 20.75 -3.88 -13.47
C ALA A 150 20.07 -3.77 -14.86
N GLY A 151 19.32 -2.71 -15.14
CA GLY A 151 18.63 -2.52 -16.43
C GLY A 151 17.34 -3.34 -16.60
N GLU A 152 16.88 -4.08 -15.60
CA GLU A 152 15.69 -4.95 -15.68
C GLU A 152 14.35 -4.22 -15.54
N VAL A 153 14.39 -2.96 -15.10
CA VAL A 153 13.20 -2.13 -14.87
C VAL A 153 13.50 -0.72 -15.33
N VAL A 154 12.68 -0.23 -16.26
CA VAL A 154 12.72 1.16 -16.72
C VAL A 154 11.69 1.98 -15.93
N THR A 155 12.08 3.16 -15.47
CA THR A 155 11.13 4.12 -14.86
C THR A 155 10.17 4.65 -15.90
N ARG A 156 8.94 4.96 -15.48
CA ARG A 156 7.94 5.56 -16.37
C ARG A 156 8.46 6.92 -16.86
N PRO A 157 8.61 7.14 -18.18
CA PRO A 157 9.07 8.42 -18.71
C PRO A 157 8.02 9.49 -18.47
N PHE A 158 8.46 10.74 -18.31
CA PHE A 158 7.56 11.89 -18.20
C PHE A 158 6.68 12.00 -19.45
N VAL A 159 5.38 12.21 -19.25
CA VAL A 159 4.39 12.38 -20.31
C VAL A 159 3.88 13.82 -20.37
N SER A 160 3.37 14.34 -19.25
CA SER A 160 2.84 15.71 -19.18
C SER A 160 2.58 16.15 -17.74
N ALA A 161 2.81 17.43 -17.44
CA ALA A 161 2.51 18.04 -16.14
C ALA A 161 1.00 18.04 -15.82
N ARG A 162 0.12 17.87 -16.82
CA ARG A 162 -1.34 17.76 -16.60
C ARG A 162 -1.69 16.61 -15.65
N TYR A 163 -0.89 15.54 -15.67
CA TYR A 163 -1.14 14.39 -14.81
C TYR A 163 -0.74 14.62 -13.35
N ASP A 164 0.09 15.63 -13.06
CA ASP A 164 0.31 16.09 -11.69
C ASP A 164 -0.94 16.77 -11.14
N ILE A 165 -1.60 17.60 -11.96
CA ILE A 165 -2.88 18.24 -11.59
C ILE A 165 -3.93 17.16 -11.34
N VAL A 166 -4.05 16.18 -12.23
CA VAL A 166 -4.98 15.04 -12.04
C VAL A 166 -4.64 14.27 -10.75
N ALA A 167 -3.37 13.98 -10.49
CA ALA A 167 -2.95 13.27 -9.30
C ALA A 167 -3.27 14.05 -8.00
N VAL A 168 -3.05 15.36 -8.00
CA VAL A 168 -3.36 16.23 -6.85
C VAL A 168 -4.87 16.31 -6.64
N VAL A 169 -5.65 16.63 -7.67
CA VAL A 169 -7.10 16.80 -7.56
C VAL A 169 -7.78 15.50 -7.12
N LEU A 170 -7.53 14.39 -7.83
CA LEU A 170 -8.14 13.11 -7.47
C LEU A 170 -7.59 12.58 -6.14
N GLY A 171 -6.34 12.87 -5.80
CA GLY A 171 -5.75 12.53 -4.51
C GLY A 171 -6.45 13.25 -3.35
N ILE A 172 -6.73 14.56 -3.51
CA ILE A 172 -7.51 15.35 -2.54
C ILE A 172 -8.94 14.81 -2.42
N VAL A 173 -9.60 14.53 -3.55
CA VAL A 173 -10.97 13.98 -3.56
C VAL A 173 -11.01 12.63 -2.83
N LEU A 174 -10.05 11.74 -3.12
CA LEU A 174 -9.96 10.43 -2.47
C LEU A 174 -9.69 10.57 -0.97
N TRP A 175 -8.76 11.44 -0.59
CA TRP A 175 -8.44 11.73 0.81
C TRP A 175 -9.66 12.26 1.57
N ALA A 176 -10.37 13.24 1.00
CA ALA A 176 -11.57 13.80 1.59
C ALA A 176 -12.69 12.76 1.72
N ALA A 177 -12.90 11.91 0.71
CA ALA A 177 -13.89 10.84 0.75
C ALA A 177 -13.59 9.80 1.83
N PHE A 178 -12.30 9.46 2.04
CA PHE A 178 -11.88 8.57 3.11
C PHE A 178 -12.11 9.15 4.50
N ILE A 179 -11.79 10.43 4.70
CA ILE A 179 -12.06 11.13 5.95
C ILE A 179 -13.57 11.20 6.22
N TRP A 180 -14.35 11.52 5.19
CA TRP A 180 -15.78 11.75 5.35
C TRP A 180 -16.56 10.47 5.66
N LYS A 181 -16.35 9.39 4.90
CA LYS A 181 -17.12 8.14 5.13
C LYS A 181 -16.47 6.85 4.69
N LEU A 182 -15.60 6.83 3.67
CA LEU A 182 -15.09 5.56 3.13
C LEU A 182 -14.26 4.79 4.16
N HIS A 183 -13.52 5.47 5.04
CA HIS A 183 -12.74 4.76 6.06
C HIS A 183 -13.65 4.07 7.08
N GLU A 184 -14.74 4.70 7.49
CA GLU A 184 -15.72 4.08 8.38
C GLU A 184 -16.45 2.92 7.67
N TRP A 185 -16.88 3.10 6.42
CA TRP A 185 -17.62 2.06 5.71
C TRP A 185 -16.78 0.83 5.37
N LEU A 186 -15.51 1.02 5.00
CA LEU A 186 -14.62 -0.06 4.57
C LEU A 186 -13.83 -0.69 5.73
N ILE A 187 -13.51 0.09 6.77
CA ILE A 187 -12.59 -0.32 7.85
C ILE A 187 -13.31 -0.33 9.21
N GLY A 188 -14.45 0.35 9.35
CA GLY A 188 -15.22 0.43 10.59
C GLY A 188 -14.62 1.40 11.62
N VAL A 189 -13.79 2.35 11.19
CA VAL A 189 -13.15 3.34 12.07
C VAL A 189 -13.28 4.74 11.48
N GLN A 190 -13.61 5.74 12.31
CA GLN A 190 -13.61 7.15 11.90
C GLN A 190 -12.21 7.76 12.11
N PRO A 191 -11.57 8.34 11.07
CA PRO A 191 -10.20 8.87 11.18
C PRO A 191 -10.06 10.18 11.95
N LEU A 192 -11.16 10.94 12.08
CA LEU A 192 -11.16 12.17 12.83
C LEU A 192 -11.34 11.84 14.30
N ALA A 193 -10.36 12.21 15.11
CA ALA A 193 -10.53 12.23 16.55
C ALA A 193 -11.66 13.23 16.87
N MET A 194 -12.78 12.72 17.37
CA MET A 194 -13.79 13.54 18.04
C MET A 194 -13.40 13.71 19.50
#